data_AF-A0AA38LD39-F1
#
_entry.id   AF-A0AA38LD39-F1
#
_cell.length_a   1.000
_cell.length_b   1.000
_cell.length_c   1.000
_cell.angle_alpha   90.00
_cell.angle_beta   90.00
_cell.angle_gamma   90.00
#
_symmetry.space_group_name_H-M   'P 1'
#
loop_
_entity.id
_entity.type
_entity.pdbx_description
1 polymer ?
#
loop_
_entity_poly.entity_id
_entity_poly.type
_entity_poly.pdbx_seq_one_letter_code
_entity_poly.pdbx_strand_id
1 'polypeptide(L)' 'FMQEPHELHWKATKQILHYVRGTYADGIHYHGGVDIDLIGFTDSDWAGDLDHRKSTSGYSFSLSSGPISWSSKKQN' A
#
# COMPACT_ATOMS: atom_id res chain seq x y z
N PHE A 1 -8.12 -12.69 7.08
CA PHE A 1 -8.18 -11.68 5.98
C PHE A 1 -7.94 -12.28 4.58
N MET A 2 -6.74 -12.80 4.26
CA MET A 2 -6.43 -13.27 2.90
C MET A 2 -7.01 -14.65 2.54
N GLN A 3 -7.25 -15.53 3.52
CA GLN A 3 -7.76 -16.89 3.25
C GLN A 3 -9.28 -17.01 3.35
N GLU A 4 -9.94 -16.07 4.02
CA GLU A 4 -11.40 -16.05 4.18
C GLU A 4 -11.92 -14.61 4.09
N PRO A 5 -12.23 -14.10 2.88
CA PRO A 5 -12.74 -12.76 2.70
C PRO A 5 -14.21 -12.66 3.11
N HIS A 6 -14.53 -11.81 4.09
CA HIS A 6 -15.90 -11.47 4.48
C HIS A 6 -16.45 -10.28 3.68
N GLU A 7 -17.75 -9.99 3.83
CA GLU A 7 -18.43 -8.89 3.13
C GLU A 7 -17.75 -7.53 3.30
N LEU A 8 -17.17 -7.26 4.47
CA LEU A 8 -16.39 -6.05 4.73
C LEU A 8 -15.18 -5.94 3.79
N HIS A 9 -14.44 -7.03 3.61
CA HIS A 9 -13.29 -7.08 2.71
C HIS A 9 -13.73 -6.86 1.26
N TRP A 10 -14.86 -7.48 0.86
CA TRP A 10 -15.42 -7.30 -0.48
C TRP A 10 -15.84 -5.86 -0.76
N LYS A 11 -16.45 -5.19 0.22
CA LYS A 11 -16.82 -3.77 0.12
C LYS A 11 -15.58 -2.89 -0.04
N ALA A 12 -14.53 -3.15 0.73
CA ALA A 12 -13.25 -2.43 0.61
C ALA A 12 -12.62 -2.66 -0.78
N THR A 13 -12.59 -3.89 -1.28
CA THR A 13 -12.08 -4.19 -2.64
C THR A 13 -12.86 -3.43 -3.72
N LYS A 14 -14.20 -3.41 -3.65
CA LYS A 14 -15.02 -2.64 -4.59
C LYS A 14 -14.71 -1.15 -4.56
N GLN A 15 -14.50 -0.57 -3.37
CA GLN A 15 -14.13 0.84 -3.24
C GLN A 15 -12.78 1.13 -3.91
N ILE A 16 -11.79 0.27 -3.72
CA ILE A 16 -10.48 0.39 -4.38
C ILE A 16 -10.64 0.32 -5.91
N LEU A 17 -11.42 -0.63 -6.43
CA LEU A 17 -11.66 -0.75 -7.88
C LEU A 17 -12.42 0.45 -8.46
N HIS A 18 -13.40 0.99 -7.73
CA HIS A 18 -14.08 2.23 -8.13
C HIS A 18 -13.15 3.42 -8.15
N TYR A 19 -12.25 3.55 -7.16
CA TYR A 19 -11.23 4.59 -7.15
C TYR A 19 -10.33 4.47 -8.39
N VAL A 20 -9.74 3.30 -8.64
CA VAL A 20 -8.90 3.05 -9.82
C VAL A 20 -9.62 3.37 -11.13
N ARG A 21 -10.89 2.99 -11.26
CA ARG A 21 -11.70 3.32 -12.43
C ARG A 21 -11.98 4.82 -12.56
N GLY A 22 -12.18 5.52 -11.44
CA GLY A 22 -12.45 6.96 -11.43
C GLY A 22 -11.22 7.80 -11.73
N THR A 23 -10.04 7.33 -11.32
CA THR A 23 -8.77 8.07 -11.41
C THR A 23 -7.81 7.47 -12.44
N TYR A 24 -8.31 6.71 -13.42
CA TYR A 24 -7.46 6.03 -14.41
C TYR A 24 -6.64 6.99 -15.28
N ALA A 25 -7.11 8.24 -15.42
CA ALA A 25 -6.44 9.31 -16.14
C ALA A 25 -5.60 10.22 -15.23
N ASP A 26 -5.68 10.03 -13.91
CA ASP A 26 -4.91 10.80 -12.95
C ASP A 26 -3.54 10.16 -12.76
N GLY A 27 -2.54 10.98 -12.43
CA GLY A 27 -1.18 10.54 -12.20
C GLY A 27 -0.49 11.37 -11.12
N ILE A 28 0.68 10.91 -10.70
CA ILE A 28 1.54 11.66 -9.80
C ILE A 28 2.41 12.60 -10.65
N HIS A 29 2.29 13.91 -10.42
CA HIS A 29 3.04 14.93 -11.16
C HIS A 29 4.19 15.49 -10.33
N TYR A 30 5.40 15.32 -10.84
CA TYR A 30 6.61 15.91 -10.28
C TYR A 30 6.91 17.24 -10.97
N HIS A 31 7.09 18.29 -10.19
CA HIS A 31 7.42 19.63 -10.68
C HIS A 31 8.90 19.91 -10.42
N GLY A 32 9.58 20.55 -11.38
CA GLY A 32 10.94 21.01 -11.19
C GLY A 32 11.04 22.14 -10.14
N GLY A 33 12.20 22.31 -9.54
CA GLY A 33 12.46 23.36 -8.55
C GLY A 33 12.05 23.01 -7.11
N VAL A 34 11.61 21.78 -6.87
CA VAL A 34 11.48 21.19 -5.54
C VAL A 34 12.69 20.31 -5.28
N ASP A 35 13.22 20.34 -4.06
CA ASP A 35 14.31 19.44 -3.66
C ASP A 35 13.90 17.98 -3.85
N ILE A 36 14.82 17.20 -4.43
CA ILE A 36 14.61 15.79 -4.73
C ILE A 36 15.07 14.98 -3.51
N ASP A 37 14.12 14.71 -2.62
CA ASP A 37 14.35 13.89 -1.44
C ASP A 37 13.74 12.50 -1.63
N LEU A 38 14.56 11.46 -1.43
CA LEU A 38 14.11 10.08 -1.37
C LEU A 38 13.85 9.70 0.09
N ILE A 39 12.59 9.44 0.43
CA ILE A 39 12.18 9.05 1.79
C ILE A 39 11.62 7.63 1.73
N GLY A 40 12.14 6.76 2.59
CA GLY A 40 11.71 5.37 2.70
C GLY A 40 11.25 5.01 4.10
N PHE A 41 10.15 4.28 4.19
CA PHE A 41 9.64 3.67 5.41
C PHE A 41 9.59 2.16 5.24
N THR A 42 9.94 1.44 6.30
CA THR A 42 9.82 -0.02 6.38
C THR A 42 9.14 -0.37 7.68
N ASP A 43 8.22 -1.32 7.64
CA ASP A 43 7.52 -1.81 8.82
C ASP A 43 7.41 -3.33 8.76
N SER A 44 7.43 -3.94 9.94
CA SER A 44 7.15 -5.35 10.13
C SER A 44 6.35 -5.53 11.40
N ASP A 45 5.13 -6.04 11.27
CA ASP A 45 4.38 -6.50 12.42
C ASP A 45 4.97 -7.85 12.89
N TRP A 46 5.15 -8.05 14.19
CA TRP A 46 5.53 -9.36 14.71
C TRP A 46 4.27 -10.12 15.11
N ALA A 47 3.98 -11.24 14.43
CA ALA A 47 2.81 -12.09 14.68
C ALA A 47 1.46 -11.33 14.74
N GLY A 48 1.29 -10.29 13.91
CA GLY A 48 0.06 -9.49 13.87
C GLY A 48 -1.18 -10.27 13.41
N ASP A 49 -0.99 -11.40 12.72
CA ASP A 49 -2.05 -12.35 12.41
C ASP A 49 -2.28 -13.31 13.59
N LEU A 50 -3.33 -13.11 14.37
CA LEU A 50 -3.68 -13.96 15.52
C LEU A 50 -4.01 -15.40 15.13
N ASP A 51 -4.47 -15.64 13.89
CA ASP A 51 -4.89 -16.96 13.43
C ASP A 51 -3.68 -17.81 13.02
N HIS A 52 -2.71 -17.21 12.33
CA HIS A 52 -1.57 -17.93 11.75
C HIS A 52 -0.21 -17.57 12.36
N ARG A 53 -0.15 -16.58 13.26
CA ARG A 53 1.06 -15.96 13.80
C ARG A 53 2.07 -15.53 12.73
N LYS A 54 1.57 -15.23 11.54
CA LYS A 54 2.37 -14.79 10.41
C LYS A 54 2.54 -13.28 10.48
N SER A 55 3.78 -12.84 10.36
CA SER A 55 4.12 -11.43 10.22
C SER A 55 3.75 -10.89 8.84
N THR A 56 3.40 -9.62 8.76
CA THR A 56 3.35 -8.84 7.53
C THR A 56 4.52 -7.88 7.54
N SER A 57 5.26 -7.84 6.44
CA SER A 57 6.32 -6.86 6.22
C SER A 57 5.96 -5.99 5.04
N GLY A 58 6.26 -4.70 5.12
CA GLY A 58 5.99 -3.76 4.07
C GLY A 58 6.99 -2.63 4.00
N TYR A 59 7.03 -1.96 2.86
CA TYR A 59 7.80 -0.75 2.67
C TYR A 59 7.03 0.26 1.81
N SER A 60 7.39 1.53 1.92
CA SER A 60 6.94 2.60 1.05
C SER A 60 8.08 3.59 0.83
N PHE A 61 8.38 3.87 -0.44
CA PHE A 61 9.36 4.85 -0.87
C PHE A 61 8.65 5.96 -1.65
N SER A 62 8.97 7.20 -1.29
CA SER A 62 8.50 8.41 -1.94
C SER A 62 9.66 9.25 -2.43
N LEU A 63 9.45 9.89 -3.57
CA LEU A 63 10.34 10.93 -4.09
C LEU A 63 9.62 12.26 -3.93
N SER A 64 10.24 13.26 -3.31
CA SER A 64 9.64 14.57 -3.07
C SER A 64 8.20 14.44 -2.50
N SER A 65 7.18 14.79 -3.28
CA SER A 65 5.78 14.82 -2.85
C SER A 65 4.97 13.55 -3.15
N GLY A 66 5.56 12.52 -3.76
CA GLY A 66 4.78 11.38 -4.30
C GLY A 66 5.44 10.00 -4.12
N PRO A 67 4.64 8.95 -3.86
CA PRO A 67 5.14 7.58 -3.75
C PRO A 67 5.63 7.06 -5.11
N ILE A 68 6.76 6.36 -5.10
CA ILE A 68 7.38 5.75 -6.30
C ILE A 68 7.43 4.21 -6.22
N SER A 69 7.42 3.64 -5.02
CA SER A 69 7.47 2.19 -4.84
C SER A 69 6.93 1.78 -3.48
N TRP A 70 6.11 0.75 -3.42
CA TRP A 70 5.59 0.21 -2.17
C TRP A 70 5.34 -1.28 -2.30
N SER A 71 5.37 -1.99 -1.18
CA SER A 71 4.99 -3.40 -1.13
C SER A 71 4.48 -3.75 0.26
N SER A 72 3.57 -4.71 0.31
CA SER A 72 3.13 -5.34 1.55
C SER A 72 3.05 -6.84 1.29
N LYS A 73 3.70 -7.62 2.15
CA LYS A 73 3.85 -9.07 2.00
C LYS A 73 3.63 -9.76 3.33
N LYS A 74 2.69 -10.70 3.34
CA LYS A 74 2.54 -11.69 4.42
C LYS A 74 3.70 -12.68 4.35
N GLN A 75 4.41 -12.88 5.46
CA GLN A 75 5.47 -13.88 5.58
C GLN A 75 4.88 -15.29 5.57
N ASN A 76 5.54 -16.20 4.85
CA ASN A 76 5.09 -17.57 4.65
C ASN A 76 5.51 -18.48 5.79
#